data_AF-A0A7L8V3A0-F1
#
_entry.id   AF-A0A7L8V3A0-F1
#
_cell.length_a   1.000
_cell.length_b   1.000
_cell.length_c   1.000
_cell.angle_alpha   90.00
_cell.angle_beta   90.00
_cell.angle_gamma   90.00
#
_symmetry.space_group_name_H-M   'P 1'
#
loop_
_entity.id
_entity.type
_entity.pdbx_description
1 polymer ?
#
loop_
_entity_poly.entity_id
_entity_poly.type
_entity_poly.pdbx_seq_one_letter_code
_entity_poly.pdbx_strand_id
1 'polypeptide(L)' 'MTAQDKELAQLHDTMVDEIKSLVDKYMSIVGWDVPENDEPQAKKKIINIFKDALEEIEREDN' A
#
# COMPACT_ATOMS: atom_id res chain seq x y z
N MET A 1 -12.02 14.49 -21.22
CA MET A 1 -11.15 13.38 -20.80
C MET A 1 -10.19 13.09 -21.94
N THR A 2 -8.90 13.33 -21.71
CA THR A 2 -7.80 13.11 -22.66
C THR A 2 -7.50 11.61 -22.81
N ALA A 3 -6.64 11.23 -23.75
CA ALA A 3 -6.16 9.85 -23.86
C ALA A 3 -5.37 9.43 -22.60
N GLN A 4 -4.55 10.35 -22.09
CA GLN A 4 -3.79 10.17 -20.85
C GLN A 4 -4.71 9.96 -19.63
N ASP A 5 -5.80 10.72 -19.52
CA ASP A 5 -6.77 10.54 -18.41
C ASP A 5 -7.39 9.14 -18.41
N LYS A 6 -7.61 8.55 -19.61
CA LYS A 6 -8.13 7.18 -19.74
C LYS A 6 -7.11 6.13 -19.34
N GLU A 7 -5.85 6.31 -19.73
CA GLU A 7 -4.75 5.43 -19.34
C GLU A 7 -4.53 5.47 -17.83
N LEU A 8 -4.54 6.66 -17.22
CA LEU A 8 -4.43 6.82 -15.76
C LEU A 8 -5.60 6.17 -15.00
N ALA A 9 -6.82 6.27 -15.53
CA ALA A 9 -7.98 5.60 -14.93
C ALA A 9 -7.87 4.06 -14.97
N GLN A 10 -7.31 3.49 -16.04
CA GLN A 10 -7.06 2.04 -16.11
C GLN A 10 -5.91 1.62 -15.18
N LEU A 11 -4.88 2.46 -15.07
CA LEU A 11 -3.77 2.22 -14.16
C LEU A 11 -4.20 2.29 -12.70
N HIS A 12 -5.16 3.16 -12.34
CA HIS A 12 -5.66 3.29 -10.97
C HIS A 12 -6.06 1.94 -10.37
N ASP A 13 -6.90 1.17 -11.06
CA ASP A 13 -7.40 -0.10 -10.52
C ASP A 13 -6.26 -1.11 -10.35
N THR A 14 -5.32 -1.13 -11.30
CA THR A 14 -4.12 -1.97 -11.22
C THR A 14 -3.24 -1.59 -10.02
N MET A 15 -2.98 -0.29 -9.83
CA MET A 15 -2.19 0.22 -8.71
C MET A 15 -2.85 -0.08 -7.36
N VAL A 16 -4.18 0.03 -7.27
CA VAL A 16 -4.92 -0.33 -6.06
C VAL A 16 -4.74 -1.80 -5.72
N ASP A 17 -4.81 -2.70 -6.71
CA ASP A 17 -4.63 -4.13 -6.50
C ASP A 17 -3.18 -4.52 -6.16
N GLU A 18 -2.20 -3.81 -6.72
CA GLU A 18 -0.80 -3.95 -6.33
C GLU A 18 -0.57 -3.53 -4.87
N ILE A 19 -1.14 -2.40 -4.44
CA ILE A 19 -1.05 -1.94 -3.04
C ILE A 19 -1.70 -2.95 -2.09
N LYS A 20 -2.87 -3.51 -2.44
CA LYS A 20 -3.51 -4.58 -1.65
C LYS A 20 -2.60 -5.80 -1.53
N SER A 21 -2.00 -6.23 -2.64
CA SER A 21 -1.09 -7.38 -2.67
C SER A 21 0.14 -7.16 -1.79
N LEU A 22 0.66 -5.93 -1.74
CA LEU A 22 1.75 -5.55 -0.84
C LEU A 22 1.31 -5.57 0.63
N VAL A 23 0.12 -5.05 0.96
CA VAL A 23 -0.43 -5.13 2.33
C VAL A 23 -0.54 -6.59 2.78
N ASP A 24 -1.10 -7.45 1.94
CA ASP A 24 -1.28 -8.87 2.27
C ASP A 24 0.06 -9.60 2.44
N LYS A 25 1.03 -9.30 1.58
CA LYS A 25 2.40 -9.82 1.70
C LYS A 25 3.00 -9.47 3.07
N TYR A 26 2.97 -8.21 3.49
CA TYR A 26 3.56 -7.84 4.78
C TYR A 26 2.74 -8.33 5.98
N MET A 27 1.41 -8.42 5.85
CA MET A 27 0.58 -9.07 6.87
C MET A 27 0.97 -10.53 7.08
N SER A 28 1.26 -11.28 6.01
CA SER A 28 1.73 -12.67 6.13
C SER A 28 3.05 -12.81 6.87
N ILE A 29 3.95 -11.81 6.75
CA ILE A 29 5.23 -11.78 7.46
C ILE A 29 5.01 -11.45 8.93
N VAL A 30 4.16 -10.47 9.25
CA VAL A 30 3.84 -10.08 10.63
C VAL A 30 3.08 -11.18 11.38
N GLY A 31 2.35 -12.03 10.65
CA GLY A 31 1.69 -13.21 11.19
C GLY A 31 2.63 -14.38 11.56
N TRP A 32 3.92 -14.31 11.23
CA TRP A 32 4.89 -15.33 11.63
C TRP A 32 5.37 -15.10 13.07
N ASP A 33 5.14 -16.10 13.92
CA ASP A 33 5.65 -16.22 15.30
C ASP A 33 5.27 -15.11 16.30
N VAL A 34 4.12 -14.43 16.12
CA VAL A 34 3.57 -13.48 17.10
C VAL A 34 2.28 -14.04 17.73
N PRO A 35 2.33 -14.65 18.93
CA PRO A 35 1.18 -15.23 19.61
C PRO A 35 0.05 -14.22 19.93
N GLU A 36 0.40 -12.93 19.98
CA GLU A 36 -0.46 -11.81 20.37
C GLU A 36 -0.77 -10.88 19.18
N ASN A 37 -0.67 -11.39 17.94
CA ASN A 37 -0.85 -10.55 16.76
C ASN A 37 -2.29 -10.01 16.69
N ASP A 38 -2.45 -8.71 16.96
CA ASP A 38 -3.65 -7.95 16.63
C ASP A 38 -3.60 -7.63 15.13
N GLU A 39 -4.12 -8.56 14.32
CA GLU A 39 -4.14 -8.46 12.85
C GLU A 39 -4.72 -7.13 12.34
N PRO A 40 -5.87 -6.62 12.87
CA PRO A 40 -6.36 -5.29 12.51
C PRO A 40 -5.35 -4.16 12.77
N GLN A 41 -4.68 -4.17 13.93
CA GLN A 41 -3.67 -3.16 14.23
C GLN A 41 -2.42 -3.29 13.36
N ALA A 42 -1.96 -4.51 13.11
CA ALA A 42 -0.84 -4.77 12.19
C ALA A 42 -1.14 -4.22 10.79
N LYS A 43 -2.33 -4.49 10.26
CA LYS A 43 -2.77 -3.98 8.96
C LYS A 43 -2.78 -2.46 8.92
N LYS A 44 -3.30 -1.81 9.98
CA LYS A 44 -3.30 -0.35 10.09
C LYS A 44 -1.89 0.24 10.09
N LYS A 45 -0.95 -0.39 10.80
CA LYS A 45 0.47 0.03 10.83
C LYS A 45 1.12 -0.11 9.46
N ILE A 46 0.91 -1.23 8.76
CA ILE A 46 1.43 -1.44 7.40
C ILE A 46 0.91 -0.38 6.43
N ILE A 47 -0.39 -0.07 6.47
CA ILE A 47 -0.97 0.99 5.63
C ILE A 47 -0.35 2.36 5.93
N ASN A 48 -0.10 2.68 7.20
CA ASN A 48 0.55 3.93 7.57
C ASN A 48 2.00 4.00 7.05
N ILE A 49 2.76 2.91 7.13
CA ILE A 49 4.12 2.85 6.56
C ILE A 49 4.09 3.14 5.05
N PHE A 50 3.10 2.63 4.31
CA PHE A 50 2.97 2.95 2.88
C PHE A 50 2.66 4.44 2.63
N LYS A 51 1.85 5.07 3.48
CA LYS A 51 1.58 6.51 3.37
C LYS A 51 2.84 7.31 3.63
N ASP A 52 3.57 6.98 4.70
CA ASP A 52 4.83 7.65 5.05
C ASP A 52 5.86 7.53 3.92
N ALA A 53 5.95 6.35 3.28
CA ALA A 53 6.82 6.12 2.14
C ALA A 53 6.42 6.94 0.89
N LEU A 54 5.12 7.09 0.61
CA LEU A 54 4.63 7.94 -0.47
C LEU A 54 4.96 9.42 -0.20
N GLU A 55 4.79 9.88 1.04
CA GLU A 55 5.18 11.23 1.43
C GLU A 55 6.68 11.47 1.29
N GLU A 56 7.52 10.46 1.53
CA GLU A 56 8.96 10.55 1.32
C GLU A 56 9.32 10.71 -0.17
N ILE A 57 8.72 9.91 -1.04
CA ILE A 57 8.87 10.03 -2.50
C ILE A 57 8.43 11.43 -2.98
N GLU A 58 7.28 11.93 -2.52
CA GLU A 58 6.81 13.28 -2.85
C GLU A 58 7.77 14.38 -2.38
N ARG A 59 8.49 14.18 -1.27
CA ARG A 59 9.51 15.12 -0.80
C ARG A 59 10.80 15.06 -1.60
N GLU A 60 11.18 13.89 -2.13
CA GLU A 60 12.38 13.75 -2.98
C GLU A 60 12.20 14.40 -4.36
N ASP A 61 10.97 14.44 -4.87
CA ASP A 61 10.63 14.99 -6.18
C ASP A 61 10.33 16.51 -6.18
N ASN A 62 10.35 17.17 -5.01
CA ASN A 62 10.10 18.62 -4.82
C ASN A 62 11.36 19.40 -4.41
#